data_AF-W8S246-F1
#
_entry.id   AF-W8S246-F1
#
_cell.length_a   1.000
_cell.length_b   1.000
_cell.length_c   1.000
_cell.angle_alpha   90.00
_cell.angle_beta   90.00
_cell.angle_gamma   90.00
#
_symmetry.space_group_name_H-M   'P 1'
#
loop_
_entity.id
_entity.type
_entity.pdbx_description
1 polymer ?
#
loop_
_entity_poly.entity_id
_entity_poly.type
_entity_poly.pdbx_seq_one_letter_code
_entity_poly.pdbx_strand_id
1 'polypeptide(L)' 'MEAALTGQPWTEATITAALPAFALDYTPMSDMRASAAYRLETAQNMLWRAYHDSAGVPASVLGVRP' A
#
# COMPACT_ATOMS: atom_id res chain seq x y z
N MET A 1 -0.86 -10.82 -3.44
CA MET A 1 -0.59 -9.45 -3.92
C MET A 1 0.51 -9.44 -4.98
N GLU A 2 1.71 -9.97 -4.70
CA GLU A 2 2.86 -9.93 -5.63
C GLU A 2 2.56 -10.54 -7.01
N ALA A 3 1.82 -11.65 -7.02
CA ALA A 3 1.37 -12.30 -8.26
C ALA A 3 0.45 -11.40 -9.11
N ALA A 4 -0.31 -10.48 -8.50
CA ALA A 4 -1.16 -9.54 -9.22
C ALA A 4 -0.37 -8.39 -9.87
N LEU A 5 0.86 -8.14 -9.40
CA LEU A 5 1.74 -7.09 -9.92
C LEU A 5 2.77 -7.62 -10.93
N THR A 6 3.19 -8.87 -10.78
CA THR A 6 4.25 -9.46 -11.60
C THR A 6 3.86 -9.49 -13.08
N GLY A 7 4.67 -8.88 -13.93
CA GLY A 7 4.43 -8.80 -15.38
C GLY A 7 3.39 -7.78 -15.81
N GLN A 8 2.76 -7.05 -14.89
CA GLN A 8 1.82 -5.98 -15.20
C GLN A 8 2.54 -4.63 -15.37
N PRO A 9 2.01 -3.72 -16.20
CA PRO A 9 2.50 -2.34 -16.25
C PRO A 9 2.40 -1.66 -14.89
N TRP A 10 3.43 -0.92 -14.50
CA TRP A 10 3.44 -0.17 -13.24
C TRP A 10 2.63 1.12 -13.36
N THR A 11 1.31 1.01 -13.20
CA THR A 11 0.35 2.10 -13.39
C THR A 11 -0.64 2.17 -12.23
N GLU A 12 -1.26 3.32 -12.03
CA GLU A 12 -2.32 3.54 -11.04
C GLU A 12 -3.44 2.48 -11.10
N ALA A 13 -3.85 2.10 -12.31
CA ALA A 13 -4.86 1.07 -12.52
C ALA A 13 -4.39 -0.31 -12.01
N THR A 14 -3.15 -0.67 -12.27
CA THR A 14 -2.54 -1.93 -11.76
C THR A 14 -2.44 -1.92 -10.25
N ILE A 15 -2.01 -0.80 -9.64
CA ILE A 15 -1.94 -0.65 -8.19
C ILE A 15 -3.33 -0.86 -7.57
N THR A 16 -4.33 -0.16 -8.09
CA THR A 16 -5.72 -0.24 -7.63
C THR A 16 -6.26 -1.68 -7.72
N ALA A 17 -6.01 -2.35 -8.85
CA ALA A 17 -6.45 -3.72 -9.06
C ALA A 17 -5.78 -4.73 -8.11
N ALA A 18 -4.57 -4.43 -7.63
CA ALA A 18 -3.84 -5.31 -6.71
C ALA A 18 -4.25 -5.16 -5.22
N LEU A 19 -4.91 -4.07 -4.82
CA LEU A 19 -5.26 -3.79 -3.41
C LEU A 19 -6.11 -4.89 -2.75
N PRO A 20 -7.15 -5.47 -3.41
CA PRO A 20 -7.97 -6.51 -2.79
C PRO A 20 -7.16 -7.76 -2.42
N ALA A 21 -6.05 -8.03 -3.12
CA ALA A 21 -5.21 -9.20 -2.85
C ALA A 21 -4.55 -9.15 -1.47
N PHE A 22 -4.41 -7.97 -0.85
CA PHE A 22 -3.92 -7.86 0.53
C PHE A 22 -4.84 -8.55 1.55
N ALA A 23 -6.15 -8.51 1.32
CA ALA A 23 -7.11 -9.15 2.23
C ALA A 23 -7.05 -10.69 2.16
N LEU A 24 -6.48 -11.24 1.09
CA LEU A 24 -6.25 -12.67 0.92
C LEU A 24 -4.92 -13.10 1.55
N ASP A 25 -3.89 -12.24 1.47
CA ASP A 25 -2.56 -12.55 2.00
C ASP A 25 -2.47 -12.31 3.52
N TYR A 26 -3.31 -11.43 4.08
CA TYR A 26 -3.21 -10.98 5.46
C TYR A 26 -4.55 -11.03 6.21
N THR A 27 -4.51 -11.48 7.47
CA THR A 27 -5.62 -11.34 8.42
C THR A 27 -5.08 -10.69 9.71
N PRO A 28 -4.96 -9.35 9.74
CA PRO A 28 -4.32 -8.65 10.85
C PRO A 28 -5.15 -8.69 12.13
N MET A 29 -4.48 -8.65 13.28
CA MET A 29 -5.11 -8.55 14.59
C MET A 29 -5.45 -7.10 14.97
N SER A 30 -6.44 -6.93 15.84
CA SER A 30 -6.72 -5.67 16.52
C SER A 30 -6.08 -5.65 17.90
N ASP A 31 -5.44 -4.55 18.28
CA ASP A 31 -4.90 -4.33 19.63
C ASP A 31 -4.91 -2.83 20.00
N MET A 32 -4.30 -2.49 21.14
CA MET A 32 -4.15 -1.11 21.64
C MET A 32 -3.47 -0.15 20.66
N ARG A 33 -2.69 -0.65 19.69
CA ARG A 33 -1.98 0.20 18.73
C ARG A 33 -2.82 0.52 17.49
N ALA A 34 -3.58 -0.46 17.01
CA ALA A 34 -4.40 -0.31 15.82
C ALA A 34 -5.43 -1.44 15.68
N SER A 35 -6.54 -1.11 15.03
CA SER A 35 -7.52 -2.09 14.57
C SER A 35 -6.99 -2.89 13.38
N ALA A 36 -7.53 -4.10 13.19
CA ALA A 36 -7.26 -4.94 12.03
C ALA A 36 -7.55 -4.21 10.71
N ALA A 37 -8.68 -3.48 10.65
CA ALA A 37 -9.06 -2.70 9.47
C ALA A 37 -8.02 -1.64 9.13
N TYR A 38 -7.57 -0.86 10.12
CA TYR A 38 -6.55 0.16 9.91
C TYR A 38 -5.20 -0.43 9.47
N ARG A 39 -4.82 -1.60 10.00
CA ARG A 39 -3.59 -2.30 9.59
C ARG A 39 -3.67 -2.78 8.14
N LEU A 40 -4.81 -3.34 7.73
CA LEU A 40 -5.03 -3.78 6.36
C LEU A 40 -5.00 -2.60 5.38
N GLU A 41 -5.69 -1.52 5.72
CA GLU A 41 -5.67 -0.26 4.94
C GLU A 41 -4.25 0.31 4.85
N THR A 42 -3.51 0.32 5.96
CA THR A 42 -2.11 0.80 5.96
C THR A 42 -1.23 -0.04 5.03
N ALA A 43 -1.40 -1.37 5.01
CA ALA A 43 -0.65 -2.23 4.09
C ALA A 43 -0.94 -1.88 2.62
N GLN A 44 -2.21 -1.65 2.27
CA GLN A 44 -2.63 -1.19 0.94
C GLN A 44 -2.03 0.19 0.60
N ASN A 45 -2.05 1.13 1.56
CA ASN A 45 -1.46 2.46 1.38
C ASN A 45 0.06 2.43 1.22
N MET A 46 0.76 1.42 1.76
CA MET A 46 2.20 1.28 1.53
C MET A 46 2.52 0.90 0.08
N LEU A 47 1.63 0.16 -0.62
CA LEU A 47 1.79 -0.08 -2.05
C LEU A 47 1.66 1.22 -2.84
N TRP A 48 0.64 2.03 -2.53
CA TRP A 48 0.50 3.37 -3.11
C TRP A 48 1.73 4.22 -2.88
N ARG A 49 2.21 4.27 -1.64
CA ARG A 49 3.41 5.01 -1.30
C ARG A 49 4.61 4.58 -2.14
N ALA A 50 4.82 3.28 -2.34
CA ALA A 50 5.89 2.76 -3.19
C ALA A 50 5.73 3.19 -4.67
N TYR A 51 4.49 3.17 -5.19
CA TYR A 51 4.19 3.68 -6.53
C TYR A 51 4.54 5.17 -6.68
N HIS A 52 4.06 6.01 -5.76
CA HIS A 52 4.33 7.45 -5.77
C HIS A 52 5.83 7.75 -5.63
N ASP A 53 6.53 7.06 -4.74
CA ASP A 53 7.96 7.22 -4.52
C ASP A 53 8.77 6.84 -5.79
N SER A 54 8.39 5.75 -6.46
CA SER A 54 9.00 5.35 -7.74
C SER A 54 8.73 6.33 -8.89
N ALA A 55 7.64 7.10 -8.80
CA ALA A 55 7.29 8.18 -9.73
C ALA A 55 7.95 9.52 -9.36
N GLY A 56 8.81 9.55 -8.33
CA GLY A 56 9.48 10.75 -7.86
C GLY A 56 8.56 11.73 -7.10
N VAL A 57 7.38 11.29 -6.69
CA VAL A 57 6.44 12.08 -5.88
C VAL A 57 6.80 11.89 -4.40
N PRO A 58 7.27 12.93 -3.69
CA PRO A 58 7.62 12.79 -2.28
C PRO A 58 6.40 12.41 -1.45
N ALA A 59 6.44 11.24 -0.81
CA ALA A 59 5.34 10.71 -0.01
C ALA A 59 5.68 10.64 1.51
N SER A 60 6.86 11.12 1.91
CA SER A 60 7.31 11.11 3.31
C SER A 60 7.10 12.47 3.98
N VAL A 61 6.33 12.49 5.07
CA VAL A 61 6.12 13.69 5.89
C VAL A 61 7.43 14.19 6.52
N LEU A 62 8.38 13.29 6.81
CA LEU A 62 9.67 13.65 7.42
C LEU A 62 10.56 14.51 6.50
N GLY A 63 10.25 14.59 5.21
CA GLY A 63 10.98 15.43 4.24
C GLY A 63 10.46 16.87 4.13
N VAL A 64 9.34 17.19 4.79
CA VAL A 64 8.71 18.51 4.72
C VAL A 64 9.44 19.49 5.65
N ARG A 65 9.78 20.68 5.14
CA ARG A 65 10.35 21.78 5.94
C ARG A 65 9.21 22.66 6.49
N PRO A 66 9.29 23.11 7.75
CA PRO A 66 8.29 24.02 8.32
C PRO A 66 8.28 25.38 7.64
#